data_AF-A0A935ZB67-F1
#
_entry.id   AF-A0A935ZB67-F1
#
_cell.length_a   1.000
_cell.length_b   1.000
_cell.length_c   1.000
_cell.angle_alpha   90.00
_cell.angle_beta   90.00
_cell.angle_gamma   90.00
#
_symmetry.space_group_name_H-M   'P 1'
#
loop_
_entity.id
_entity.type
_entity.pdbx_description
1 polymer ?
#
loop_
_entity_poly.entity_id
_entity_poly.type
_entity_poly.pdbx_seq_one_letter_code
_entity_poly.pdbx_strand_id
1 'polypeptide(L)'
;MRKRPFVLLGLALLPAAACSLINSLDGYTGGGDAAIDVGPPPTGTVEAGPPPPPPDAGPDGEACSPSRPPARPPQGSVTGTSSFVVALSTFTLADSKDPSRPFADAYDLDGLCTCPGTRACVPSTQAGVCDLPRGVDNAFGEFWLVVESVIEQGGTATRVGRGDEGLVVRIKNYNDLPDDDLVEVAVFETFGAEVRADGGTGTLKRDGTDLWTIDSRSLLGGTPYLPVAVDTRAYVSGGTVVAEVKAPIRVGDVTFPISLGYFTAKIVKKGELYALESGVLSGRFSASRFLTGLEAASSSKTGPLCGENPIYKSVRDGVCRARDLPTDPTLDGKESPCDALSLAIGFAAEPAQLGRVMTAPTVPRPCGDTWVATCP
;
A
#
# COMPACT_ATOMS: atom_id res chain seq x y z
N MET A 1 -61.66 -33.03 -5.32
CA MET A 1 -61.76 -31.94 -6.33
C MET A 1 -61.56 -30.60 -5.66
N ARG A 2 -60.40 -29.96 -5.87
CA ARG A 2 -60.18 -28.52 -5.70
C ARG A 2 -58.87 -28.16 -6.41
N LYS A 3 -58.99 -27.42 -7.51
CA LYS A 3 -57.87 -26.88 -8.31
C LYS A 3 -57.17 -25.78 -7.50
N ARG A 4 -55.84 -25.72 -7.56
CA ARG A 4 -55.07 -24.50 -7.28
C ARG A 4 -54.03 -24.28 -8.40
N PRO A 5 -53.82 -23.02 -8.84
CA PRO A 5 -53.19 -22.71 -10.11
C PRO A 5 -51.67 -22.49 -9.99
N PHE A 6 -51.00 -22.72 -11.11
CA PHE A 6 -49.66 -22.22 -11.42
C PHE A 6 -49.68 -20.69 -11.46
N VAL A 7 -48.73 -20.04 -10.77
CA VAL A 7 -48.39 -18.62 -10.95
C VAL A 7 -46.98 -18.57 -11.51
N LEU A 8 -46.86 -18.21 -12.79
CA LEU A 8 -45.61 -17.73 -13.38
C LEU A 8 -45.36 -16.31 -12.87
N LEU A 9 -44.27 -16.09 -12.14
CA LEU A 9 -43.78 -14.75 -11.86
C LEU A 9 -42.70 -14.42 -12.89
N GLY A 10 -43.01 -13.50 -13.81
CA GLY A 10 -42.04 -12.93 -14.74
C GLY A 10 -41.07 -12.03 -13.99
N LEU A 11 -39.78 -12.34 -14.04
CA LEU A 11 -38.72 -11.41 -13.65
C LEU A 11 -38.60 -10.36 -14.76
N ALA A 12 -39.06 -9.14 -14.47
CA ALA A 12 -38.73 -7.96 -15.24
C ALA A 12 -37.27 -7.58 -14.98
N LEU A 13 -36.47 -7.55 -16.04
CA LEU A 13 -35.14 -6.95 -16.07
C LEU A 13 -35.28 -5.44 -15.87
N LEU A 14 -34.76 -4.92 -14.76
CA LEU A 14 -34.47 -3.50 -14.56
C LEU A 14 -32.98 -3.27 -14.85
N PRO A 15 -32.60 -2.32 -15.73
CA PRO A 15 -31.21 -1.96 -15.93
C PRO A 15 -30.71 -1.15 -14.73
N ALA A 16 -29.61 -1.60 -14.14
CA ALA A 16 -28.89 -0.87 -13.10
C ALA A 16 -28.24 0.38 -13.72
N ALA A 17 -28.82 1.54 -13.43
CA ALA A 17 -28.19 2.83 -13.64
C ALA A 17 -27.14 3.05 -12.54
N ALA A 18 -25.88 2.79 -12.84
CA ALA A 18 -24.73 3.19 -12.03
C ALA A 18 -23.85 4.14 -12.86
N CYS A 19 -24.34 5.36 -13.05
CA CYS A 19 -23.57 6.49 -13.58
C CYS A 19 -24.21 7.78 -13.09
N SER A 20 -23.81 8.24 -11.91
CA SER A 20 -23.80 9.67 -11.50
C SER A 20 -23.38 9.79 -10.03
N LEU A 21 -22.08 9.68 -9.77
CA LEU A 21 -21.44 10.24 -8.57
C LEU A 21 -20.06 10.78 -8.93
N ILE A 22 -19.99 11.64 -9.94
CA ILE A 22 -18.87 12.55 -10.18
C ILE A 22 -19.52 13.85 -10.67
N ASN A 23 -19.96 14.67 -9.72
CA ASN A 23 -20.21 16.12 -9.86
C ASN A 23 -20.93 16.60 -8.58
N SER A 24 -20.16 16.83 -7.51
CA SER A 24 -20.54 17.78 -6.46
C SER A 24 -19.32 18.10 -5.60
N LEU A 25 -18.48 18.99 -6.11
CA LEU A 25 -17.59 19.83 -5.31
C LEU A 25 -17.71 21.23 -5.89
N ASP A 26 -18.85 21.86 -5.64
CA ASP A 26 -19.05 23.30 -5.82
C ASP A 26 -20.04 23.78 -4.76
N GLY A 27 -19.62 24.79 -4.00
CA GLY A 27 -20.52 25.77 -3.37
C GLY A 27 -21.28 25.31 -2.12
N TYR A 28 -20.60 25.34 -0.96
CA TYR A 28 -21.29 25.48 0.32
C TYR A 28 -21.67 26.95 0.54
N THR A 29 -22.88 27.36 0.13
CA THR A 29 -23.54 28.56 0.68
C THR A 29 -25.06 28.40 0.75
N GLY A 30 -25.61 28.62 1.96
CA GLY A 30 -26.91 29.27 2.12
C GLY A 30 -27.97 28.52 2.93
N GLY A 31 -28.39 29.11 4.06
CA GLY A 31 -29.71 28.84 4.64
C GLY A 31 -29.89 29.18 6.11
N GLY A 32 -30.02 30.46 6.45
CA GLY A 32 -30.52 30.93 7.75
C GLY A 32 -31.21 32.28 7.58
N ASP A 33 -32.54 32.26 7.61
CA ASP A 33 -33.44 33.38 7.30
C ASP A 33 -33.39 34.52 8.33
N ALA A 34 -33.21 35.75 7.85
CA ALA A 34 -33.72 36.95 8.49
C ALA A 34 -33.96 38.04 7.45
N ALA A 35 -35.22 38.47 7.34
CA ALA A 35 -35.69 39.51 6.42
C ALA A 35 -35.08 40.88 6.72
N ILE A 36 -34.58 41.58 5.70
CA ILE A 36 -34.31 43.02 5.76
C ILE A 36 -34.70 43.69 4.43
N ASP A 37 -35.41 44.80 4.60
CA ASP A 37 -35.97 45.77 3.66
C ASP A 37 -34.99 46.27 2.58
N VAL A 38 -35.45 46.35 1.32
CA VAL A 38 -34.63 46.78 0.16
C VAL A 38 -35.08 48.18 -0.27
N GLY A 39 -34.30 49.19 0.14
CA GLY A 39 -34.31 50.52 -0.48
C GLY A 39 -33.65 50.53 -1.87
N PRO A 40 -33.86 51.58 -2.69
CA PRO A 40 -33.38 51.63 -4.07
C PRO A 40 -31.84 51.75 -4.16
N PRO A 41 -31.24 51.32 -5.28
CA PRO A 41 -29.80 51.13 -5.38
C PRO A 41 -29.04 52.46 -5.49
N PRO A 42 -27.87 52.60 -4.83
CA PRO A 42 -26.98 53.73 -5.08
C PRO A 42 -26.20 53.53 -6.39
N THR A 43 -26.19 54.57 -7.21
CA THR A 43 -25.32 54.71 -8.38
C THR A 43 -23.90 55.05 -7.92
N GLY A 44 -23.02 54.06 -7.89
CA GLY A 44 -21.60 54.25 -7.58
C GLY A 44 -20.75 53.25 -8.35
N THR A 45 -19.78 53.75 -9.10
CA THR A 45 -18.77 52.97 -9.83
C THR A 45 -17.90 52.18 -8.85
N VAL A 46 -17.90 50.86 -8.95
CA VAL A 46 -17.07 49.96 -8.14
C VAL A 46 -15.71 49.84 -8.82
N GLU A 47 -14.66 50.39 -8.20
CA GLU A 47 -13.28 50.02 -8.53
C GLU A 47 -13.07 48.54 -8.18
N ALA A 48 -12.50 47.77 -9.11
CA ALA A 48 -12.10 46.40 -8.85
C ALA A 48 -11.04 46.38 -7.74
N GLY A 49 -11.41 45.84 -6.57
CA GLY A 49 -10.46 45.58 -5.50
C GLY A 49 -9.38 44.59 -5.96
N PRO A 50 -8.17 44.66 -5.37
CA PRO A 50 -7.10 43.72 -5.71
C PRO A 50 -7.55 42.28 -5.48
N PRO A 51 -7.05 41.32 -6.29
CA PRO A 51 -7.39 39.91 -6.15
C PRO A 51 -7.06 39.42 -4.72
N PRO A 52 -7.79 38.40 -4.21
CA PRO A 52 -7.50 37.82 -2.92
C PRO A 52 -6.04 37.34 -2.88
N PRO A 53 -5.34 37.51 -1.74
CA PRO A 53 -4.00 36.99 -1.60
C PRO A 53 -4.01 35.47 -1.84
N PRO A 54 -2.94 34.91 -2.43
CA PRO A 54 -2.79 33.46 -2.57
C PRO A 54 -2.96 32.80 -1.18
N PRO A 55 -3.45 31.55 -1.11
CA PRO A 55 -3.48 30.83 0.16
C PRO A 55 -2.08 30.85 0.76
N ASP A 56 -2.01 31.25 2.04
CA ASP A 56 -0.77 31.48 2.76
C ASP A 56 0.23 30.35 2.47
N ALA A 57 1.30 30.69 1.74
CA ALA A 57 2.52 29.93 1.84
C ALA A 57 2.88 29.98 3.32
N GLY A 58 2.90 28.81 3.97
CA GLY A 58 3.36 28.69 5.34
C GLY A 58 4.69 29.43 5.54
N PRO A 59 4.95 29.93 6.76
CA PRO A 59 6.07 30.81 7.03
C PRO A 59 7.37 30.22 6.47
N ASP A 60 8.14 31.10 5.83
CA ASP A 60 9.43 30.87 5.21
C ASP A 60 10.25 29.72 5.83
N GLY A 61 10.47 28.66 5.03
CA GLY A 61 11.64 27.80 5.17
C GLY A 61 11.79 27.03 6.48
N GLU A 62 10.73 26.43 7.02
CA GLU A 62 10.93 25.28 7.91
C GLU A 62 11.60 24.18 7.08
N ALA A 63 12.94 24.09 7.22
CA ALA A 63 13.74 23.12 6.50
C ALA A 63 13.13 21.74 6.74
N CYS A 64 12.63 21.12 5.67
CA CYS A 64 12.10 19.77 5.78
C CYS A 64 13.15 18.86 6.43
N SER A 65 12.76 18.17 7.49
CA SER A 65 13.58 17.14 8.12
C SER A 65 13.13 15.79 7.56
N PRO A 66 13.80 15.26 6.52
CA PRO A 66 13.34 14.09 5.79
C PRO A 66 13.27 12.87 6.72
N SER A 67 12.16 12.14 6.65
CA SER A 67 11.94 10.93 7.42
C SER A 67 12.80 9.81 6.85
N ARG A 68 13.74 9.31 7.64
CA ARG A 68 14.65 8.23 7.24
C ARG A 68 14.50 7.05 8.19
N PRO A 69 14.75 5.81 7.72
CA PRO A 69 14.92 4.68 8.63
C PRO A 69 15.97 4.99 9.69
N PRO A 70 15.84 4.45 10.93
CA PRO A 70 16.87 4.60 11.96
C PRO A 70 18.24 4.25 11.41
N ALA A 71 19.28 5.04 11.75
CA ALA A 71 20.62 4.78 11.23
C ALA A 71 21.16 3.42 11.74
N ARG A 72 21.96 2.75 10.90
CA ARG A 72 22.67 1.53 11.30
C ARG A 72 23.57 1.80 12.50
N PRO A 73 23.56 0.93 13.53
CA PRO A 73 24.50 1.06 14.63
C PRO A 73 25.95 0.86 14.14
N PRO A 74 26.96 1.32 14.91
CA PRO A 74 28.36 1.09 14.59
C PRO A 74 28.69 -0.39 14.41
N GLN A 75 29.65 -0.69 13.53
CA GLN A 75 30.04 -2.07 13.28
C GLN A 75 30.66 -2.74 14.50
N GLY A 76 30.42 -4.04 14.65
CA GLY A 76 31.06 -4.88 15.67
C GLY A 76 30.14 -5.36 16.79
N SER A 77 28.84 -5.49 16.52
CA SER A 77 27.91 -6.12 17.48
C SER A 77 28.27 -7.60 17.66
N VAL A 78 27.85 -8.15 18.79
CA VAL A 78 28.01 -9.58 19.09
C VAL A 78 27.28 -10.39 18.02
N THR A 79 27.91 -11.46 17.54
CA THR A 79 27.30 -12.38 16.57
C THR A 79 25.99 -12.93 17.13
N GLY A 80 24.88 -12.69 16.43
CA GLY A 80 23.59 -13.22 16.82
C GLY A 80 23.41 -14.69 16.47
N THR A 81 22.62 -15.37 17.30
CA THR A 81 22.28 -16.80 17.12
C THR A 81 20.77 -17.04 17.07
N SER A 82 19.99 -16.04 17.46
CA SER A 82 18.53 -16.13 17.47
C SER A 82 17.96 -16.00 16.06
N SER A 83 16.95 -16.80 15.79
CA SER A 83 16.15 -16.72 14.57
C SER A 83 14.69 -16.93 14.92
N PHE A 84 13.84 -16.15 14.28
CA PHE A 84 12.40 -16.22 14.48
C PHE A 84 11.65 -15.91 13.19
N VAL A 85 10.40 -16.35 13.16
CA VAL A 85 9.48 -16.17 12.05
C VAL A 85 8.25 -15.47 12.59
N VAL A 86 7.77 -14.50 11.83
CA VAL A 86 6.53 -13.77 12.12
C VAL A 86 5.67 -13.73 10.87
N ALA A 87 4.37 -13.61 11.06
CA ALA A 87 3.42 -13.39 9.99
C ALA A 87 2.58 -12.15 10.29
N LEU A 88 2.28 -11.37 9.24
CA LEU A 88 1.47 -10.17 9.38
C LEU A 88 0.12 -10.49 10.04
N SER A 89 -0.24 -9.66 11.02
CA SER A 89 -1.51 -9.73 11.75
C SER A 89 -2.41 -8.53 11.47
N THR A 90 -1.82 -7.42 11.03
CA THR A 90 -2.54 -6.24 10.58
C THR A 90 -1.93 -5.74 9.28
N PHE A 91 -2.73 -5.04 8.49
CA PHE A 91 -2.33 -4.41 7.25
C PHE A 91 -3.19 -3.17 7.06
N THR A 92 -2.55 -2.01 7.00
CA THR A 92 -3.24 -0.73 6.81
C THR A 92 -2.49 0.04 5.74
N LEU A 93 -3.14 0.25 4.60
CA LEU A 93 -2.66 1.18 3.60
C LEU A 93 -3.07 2.59 3.99
N ALA A 94 -2.15 3.51 3.74
CA ALA A 94 -2.27 4.91 4.05
C ALA A 94 -3.34 5.62 3.24
N ASP A 95 -4.35 6.20 3.89
CA ASP A 95 -5.04 7.35 3.32
C ASP A 95 -4.14 8.58 3.56
N SER A 96 -3.76 9.27 2.50
CA SER A 96 -2.86 10.44 2.58
C SER A 96 -3.52 11.65 3.26
N LYS A 97 -4.83 11.60 3.49
CA LYS A 97 -5.58 12.63 4.22
C LYS A 97 -5.62 12.43 5.73
N ASP A 98 -5.18 11.28 6.25
CA ASP A 98 -5.08 11.03 7.70
C ASP A 98 -3.62 10.77 8.10
N PRO A 99 -2.90 11.80 8.61
CA PRO A 99 -1.52 11.66 9.05
C PRO A 99 -1.38 10.91 10.39
N SER A 100 -2.45 10.34 10.95
CA SER A 100 -2.34 9.50 12.13
C SER A 100 -1.48 8.26 11.86
N ARG A 101 -0.96 7.65 12.93
CA ARG A 101 -0.21 6.40 12.82
C ARG A 101 -1.04 5.37 12.06
N PRO A 102 -0.44 4.64 11.11
CA PRO A 102 1.00 4.36 10.99
C PRO A 102 1.82 5.27 10.04
N PHE A 103 1.24 6.32 9.45
CA PHE A 103 1.85 7.00 8.28
C PHE A 103 2.82 8.11 8.62
N ALA A 104 2.69 8.70 9.81
CA ALA A 104 3.71 9.59 10.35
C ALA A 104 5.09 8.92 10.42
N ASP A 105 5.17 7.57 10.50
CA ASP A 105 6.42 6.82 10.65
C ASP A 105 6.97 6.27 9.31
N ALA A 106 6.32 6.59 8.16
CA ALA A 106 6.80 6.26 6.82
C ALA A 106 7.98 7.14 6.38
N TYR A 107 8.51 6.90 5.17
CA TYR A 107 9.83 7.38 4.77
C TYR A 107 9.79 8.27 3.55
N ASP A 108 10.73 9.21 3.56
CA ASP A 108 11.20 9.91 2.37
C ASP A 108 12.09 8.95 1.58
N LEU A 109 11.58 8.53 0.42
CA LEU A 109 12.21 7.56 -0.46
C LEU A 109 13.20 8.24 -1.42
N ASP A 110 13.06 9.53 -1.73
CA ASP A 110 13.90 10.26 -2.70
C ASP A 110 14.94 11.18 -2.03
N GLY A 111 14.73 11.54 -0.77
CA GLY A 111 15.59 12.40 0.02
C GLY A 111 15.44 13.90 -0.27
N LEU A 112 14.39 14.32 -0.98
CA LEU A 112 14.25 15.66 -1.57
C LEU A 112 13.14 16.50 -0.95
N CYS A 113 12.21 15.91 -0.20
CA CYS A 113 11.06 16.61 0.38
C CYS A 113 10.27 17.42 -0.65
N THR A 114 9.74 16.77 -1.67
CA THR A 114 8.98 17.37 -2.77
C THR A 114 7.86 18.27 -2.22
N CYS A 115 7.89 19.55 -2.61
CA CYS A 115 7.06 20.63 -2.06
C CYS A 115 7.30 20.86 -0.54
N PRO A 116 8.28 21.70 -0.14
CA PRO A 116 8.88 22.81 -0.90
C PRO A 116 10.20 22.47 -1.62
N GLY A 117 10.72 21.26 -1.45
CA GLY A 117 11.98 20.83 -2.03
C GLY A 117 11.95 20.63 -3.55
N THR A 118 13.06 20.11 -4.06
CA THR A 118 13.18 19.77 -5.50
C THR A 118 12.32 18.54 -5.78
N ARG A 119 11.61 18.52 -6.91
CA ARG A 119 10.84 17.33 -7.28
C ARG A 119 11.75 16.15 -7.59
N ALA A 120 11.34 14.94 -7.23
CA ALA A 120 11.98 13.68 -7.64
C ALA A 120 12.11 13.55 -9.16
N CYS A 121 11.07 13.97 -9.89
CA CYS A 121 10.91 13.75 -11.32
C CYS A 121 9.97 14.79 -11.94
N VAL A 122 9.88 14.76 -13.27
CA VAL A 122 8.96 15.57 -14.06
C VAL A 122 7.57 14.93 -14.01
N PRO A 123 6.58 15.57 -13.37
CA PRO A 123 5.25 15.00 -13.21
C PRO A 123 4.46 15.01 -14.51
N SER A 124 3.44 14.16 -14.59
CA SER A 124 2.49 14.11 -15.72
C SER A 124 1.50 15.28 -15.72
N THR A 125 1.35 15.98 -14.59
CA THR A 125 0.50 17.17 -14.43
C THR A 125 1.33 18.32 -13.86
N GLN A 126 0.94 19.57 -14.15
CA GLN A 126 1.67 20.74 -13.66
C GLN A 126 1.70 20.83 -12.12
N ALA A 127 0.65 20.35 -11.45
CA ALA A 127 0.60 20.30 -10.00
C ALA A 127 1.62 19.30 -9.44
N GLY A 128 1.70 18.11 -10.03
CA GLY A 128 2.45 16.98 -9.47
C GLY A 128 1.83 16.45 -8.18
N VAL A 129 2.55 15.55 -7.52
CA VAL A 129 2.24 15.09 -6.16
C VAL A 129 3.28 15.68 -5.22
N CYS A 130 2.83 16.13 -4.06
CA CYS A 130 3.70 16.66 -3.00
C CYS A 130 3.83 15.63 -1.89
N ASP A 131 4.95 15.69 -1.17
CA ASP A 131 5.19 14.80 -0.05
C ASP A 131 4.29 15.14 1.13
N LEU A 132 4.06 14.14 1.96
CA LEU A 132 3.51 14.32 3.30
C LEU A 132 4.57 14.96 4.23
N PRO A 133 4.18 15.43 5.44
CA PRO A 133 5.12 16.02 6.38
C PRO A 133 6.37 15.15 6.59
N ARG A 134 7.54 15.80 6.68
CA ARG A 134 8.87 15.15 6.73
C ARG A 134 9.28 14.46 5.42
N GLY A 135 8.75 14.88 4.28
CA GLY A 135 9.13 14.35 2.97
C GLY A 135 8.61 12.94 2.72
N VAL A 136 7.53 12.52 3.40
CA VAL A 136 7.06 11.14 3.30
C VAL A 136 6.36 10.91 1.96
N ASP A 137 6.88 9.93 1.23
CA ASP A 137 6.35 9.48 -0.06
C ASP A 137 5.22 8.45 0.12
N ASN A 138 4.01 8.81 -0.31
CA ASN A 138 2.84 7.91 -0.24
C ASN A 138 1.73 8.24 -1.27
N ALA A 139 2.11 8.60 -2.50
CA ALA A 139 1.16 9.03 -3.52
C ALA A 139 0.09 7.99 -3.86
N PHE A 140 0.41 6.69 -3.79
CA PHE A 140 -0.56 5.62 -4.04
C PHE A 140 -1.67 5.55 -2.98
N GLY A 141 -1.38 6.01 -1.76
CA GLY A 141 -2.33 5.98 -0.64
C GLY A 141 -3.65 6.69 -0.93
N GLU A 142 -3.59 7.87 -1.59
CA GLU A 142 -4.78 8.66 -2.00
C GLU A 142 -5.75 7.84 -2.88
N PHE A 143 -5.21 6.85 -3.59
CA PHE A 143 -5.93 6.11 -4.62
C PHE A 143 -6.30 4.68 -4.22
N TRP A 144 -5.76 4.17 -3.10
CA TRP A 144 -5.94 2.78 -2.70
C TRP A 144 -7.41 2.38 -2.56
N LEU A 145 -8.25 3.21 -1.93
CA LEU A 145 -9.66 2.88 -1.72
C LEU A 145 -10.43 2.67 -3.04
N VAL A 146 -10.05 3.41 -4.09
CA VAL A 146 -10.63 3.25 -5.43
C VAL A 146 -10.21 1.90 -6.01
N VAL A 147 -8.93 1.54 -5.90
CA VAL A 147 -8.43 0.23 -6.31
C VAL A 147 -9.17 -0.86 -5.53
N GLU A 148 -9.12 -0.84 -4.20
CA GLU A 148 -9.72 -1.84 -3.32
C GLU A 148 -11.21 -2.10 -3.64
N SER A 149 -11.99 -1.04 -3.90
CA SER A 149 -13.41 -1.16 -4.26
C SER A 149 -13.69 -1.94 -5.55
N VAL A 150 -12.70 -2.02 -6.45
CA VAL A 150 -12.81 -2.64 -7.77
C VAL A 150 -12.31 -4.09 -7.73
N ILE A 151 -11.24 -4.35 -6.98
CA ILE A 151 -10.56 -5.65 -6.96
C ILE A 151 -11.05 -6.56 -5.85
N GLU A 152 -11.64 -6.06 -4.75
CA GLU A 152 -11.92 -6.87 -3.57
C GLU A 152 -13.39 -6.97 -3.15
N GLN A 153 -13.76 -8.15 -2.62
CA GLN A 153 -14.99 -8.37 -1.86
C GLN A 153 -14.62 -8.84 -0.45
N GLY A 154 -14.31 -7.91 0.47
CA GLY A 154 -14.09 -8.26 1.89
C GLY A 154 -12.97 -7.52 2.63
N GLY A 155 -12.21 -6.68 1.95
CA GLY A 155 -11.17 -5.79 2.51
C GLY A 155 -9.90 -6.49 2.95
N THR A 156 -8.75 -6.05 2.45
CA THR A 156 -7.43 -6.67 2.65
C THR A 156 -7.09 -6.79 4.13
N ALA A 157 -7.33 -5.70 4.88
CA ALA A 157 -7.06 -5.64 6.32
C ALA A 157 -7.81 -6.75 7.10
N THR A 158 -9.05 -7.05 6.72
CA THR A 158 -9.86 -8.09 7.38
C THR A 158 -9.30 -9.47 7.09
N ARG A 159 -8.90 -9.74 5.84
CA ARG A 159 -8.38 -11.05 5.43
C ARG A 159 -7.00 -11.33 6.02
N VAL A 160 -6.13 -10.32 6.07
CA VAL A 160 -4.86 -10.38 6.83
C VAL A 160 -5.14 -10.63 8.31
N GLY A 161 -6.11 -9.91 8.89
CA GLY A 161 -6.54 -10.10 10.26
C GLY A 161 -7.03 -11.53 10.55
N ARG A 162 -7.66 -12.21 9.59
CA ARG A 162 -8.10 -13.62 9.74
C ARG A 162 -7.01 -14.65 9.44
N GLY A 163 -5.93 -14.24 8.78
CA GLY A 163 -4.87 -15.14 8.30
C GLY A 163 -5.18 -15.80 6.96
N ASP A 164 -6.14 -15.28 6.19
CA ASP A 164 -6.46 -15.81 4.86
C ASP A 164 -5.39 -15.43 3.83
N GLU A 165 -4.66 -14.35 4.10
CA GLU A 165 -3.57 -13.80 3.29
C GLU A 165 -2.59 -13.04 4.18
N GLY A 166 -1.43 -12.66 3.64
CA GLY A 166 -0.48 -11.85 4.37
C GLY A 166 0.92 -11.97 3.80
N LEU A 167 1.90 -11.75 4.67
CA LEU A 167 3.32 -11.86 4.39
C LEU A 167 3.99 -12.56 5.57
N VAL A 168 4.96 -13.44 5.28
CA VAL A 168 5.75 -14.11 6.32
C VAL A 168 7.16 -13.56 6.27
N VAL A 169 7.71 -13.20 7.43
CA VAL A 169 9.06 -12.64 7.55
C VAL A 169 9.88 -13.53 8.47
N ARG A 170 11.10 -13.84 8.06
CA ARG A 170 12.09 -14.52 8.89
C ARG A 170 13.23 -13.58 9.19
N ILE A 171 13.57 -13.47 10.47
CA ILE A 171 14.75 -12.75 10.95
C ILE A 171 15.75 -13.79 11.46
N LYS A 172 17.02 -13.64 11.06
CA LYS A 172 18.11 -14.56 11.38
C LYS A 172 19.32 -13.81 11.90
N ASN A 173 20.12 -14.52 12.69
CA ASN A 173 21.36 -14.03 13.30
C ASN A 173 21.13 -12.80 14.17
N TYR A 174 19.96 -12.69 14.80
CA TYR A 174 19.69 -11.63 15.76
C TYR A 174 20.41 -11.92 17.09
N ASN A 175 21.04 -10.91 17.68
CA ASN A 175 21.81 -11.03 18.92
C ASN A 175 21.02 -10.72 20.20
N ASP A 176 19.70 -10.52 20.08
CA ASP A 176 18.77 -10.23 21.18
C ASP A 176 18.99 -8.87 21.88
N LEU A 177 19.79 -7.97 21.27
CA LEU A 177 20.04 -6.62 21.76
C LEU A 177 19.25 -5.56 20.97
N PRO A 178 19.01 -4.38 21.55
CA PRO A 178 18.38 -3.27 20.82
C PRO A 178 19.19 -2.81 19.60
N ASP A 179 20.51 -2.93 19.64
CA ASP A 179 21.38 -2.58 18.53
C ASP A 179 22.10 -3.84 18.02
N ASP A 180 21.92 -4.13 16.73
CA ASP A 180 22.54 -5.24 16.03
C ASP A 180 22.89 -4.76 14.61
N ASP A 181 24.18 -4.64 14.29
CA ASP A 181 24.63 -4.10 13.01
C ASP A 181 24.44 -5.06 11.84
N LEU A 182 24.07 -6.33 12.10
CA LEU A 182 23.93 -7.34 11.06
C LEU A 182 22.92 -8.44 11.40
N VAL A 183 21.76 -8.39 10.76
CA VAL A 183 20.79 -9.49 10.70
C VAL A 183 20.45 -9.85 9.25
N GLU A 184 19.92 -11.05 9.03
CA GLU A 184 19.28 -11.41 7.76
C GLU A 184 17.77 -11.26 7.91
N VAL A 185 17.13 -10.53 6.99
CA VAL A 185 15.68 -10.45 6.89
C VAL A 185 15.24 -11.03 5.56
N ALA A 186 14.40 -12.07 5.62
CA ALA A 186 13.84 -12.74 4.47
C ALA A 186 12.32 -12.59 4.46
N VAL A 187 11.77 -12.36 3.27
CA VAL A 187 10.34 -12.18 3.04
C VAL A 187 9.82 -13.33 2.18
N PHE A 188 8.71 -13.94 2.62
CA PHE A 188 8.05 -15.04 1.93
C PHE A 188 6.61 -14.67 1.61
N GLU A 189 6.22 -14.91 0.35
CA GLU A 189 4.82 -14.88 -0.04
C GLU A 189 4.08 -16.10 0.54
N THR A 190 2.81 -15.90 0.87
CA THR A 190 1.96 -16.93 1.50
C THR A 190 0.57 -16.98 0.87
N PHE A 191 -0.12 -18.12 0.99
CA PHE A 191 -1.55 -18.28 0.69
C PHE A 191 -2.39 -18.27 1.98
N GLY A 192 -1.85 -17.68 3.06
CA GLY A 192 -2.46 -17.66 4.37
C GLY A 192 -1.97 -18.78 5.28
N ALA A 193 -2.53 -18.78 6.49
CA ALA A 193 -2.29 -19.78 7.50
C ALA A 193 -2.86 -21.14 7.08
N GLU A 194 -2.19 -22.21 7.48
CA GLU A 194 -2.67 -23.56 7.24
C GLU A 194 -3.95 -23.83 8.02
N VAL A 195 -5.00 -24.21 7.29
CA VAL A 195 -6.22 -24.74 7.90
C VAL A 195 -5.89 -26.05 8.60
N ARG A 196 -6.27 -26.18 9.88
CA ARG A 196 -6.07 -27.41 10.64
C ARG A 196 -6.83 -28.58 10.01
N ALA A 197 -6.26 -29.78 10.16
CA ALA A 197 -6.78 -31.02 9.58
C ALA A 197 -8.20 -31.42 10.08
N ASP A 198 -8.73 -30.77 11.11
CA ASP A 198 -10.08 -31.02 11.64
C ASP A 198 -11.20 -30.30 10.84
N GLY A 199 -10.85 -29.56 9.79
CA GLY A 199 -11.83 -28.90 8.91
C GLY A 199 -12.58 -27.76 9.58
N GLY A 200 -12.16 -27.35 10.78
CA GLY A 200 -12.64 -26.13 11.41
C GLY A 200 -12.03 -24.91 10.72
N THR A 201 -12.79 -23.82 10.64
CA THR A 201 -12.24 -22.46 10.43
C THR A 201 -11.40 -22.11 11.66
N GLY A 202 -10.18 -22.64 11.73
CA GLY A 202 -9.31 -22.48 12.88
C GLY A 202 -8.84 -21.04 12.95
N THR A 203 -9.46 -20.24 13.81
CA THR A 203 -8.95 -18.92 14.19
C THR A 203 -7.46 -19.04 14.52
N LEU A 204 -6.65 -18.12 13.98
CA LEU A 204 -5.23 -18.00 14.35
C LEU A 204 -5.08 -18.01 15.87
N LYS A 205 -4.18 -18.84 16.40
CA LYS A 205 -3.91 -18.86 17.84
C LYS A 205 -3.08 -17.66 18.28
N ARG A 206 -2.20 -17.16 17.41
CA ARG A 206 -1.24 -16.08 17.65
C ARG A 206 -0.31 -16.36 18.82
N ASP A 207 0.03 -17.63 19.02
CA ASP A 207 0.89 -18.13 20.10
C ASP A 207 2.25 -18.64 19.59
N GLY A 208 2.59 -18.39 18.32
CA GLY A 208 3.79 -18.92 17.68
C GLY A 208 3.67 -20.33 17.14
N THR A 209 2.51 -20.98 17.25
CA THR A 209 2.28 -22.33 16.70
C THR A 209 1.51 -22.35 15.38
N ASP A 210 1.12 -21.17 14.88
CA ASP A 210 0.42 -21.07 13.60
C ASP A 210 1.42 -21.28 12.43
N LEU A 211 1.12 -22.27 11.59
CA LEU A 211 1.87 -22.57 10.38
C LEU A 211 1.33 -21.74 9.22
N TRP A 212 2.23 -21.14 8.46
CA TRP A 212 1.88 -20.34 7.29
C TRP A 212 2.41 -20.98 6.02
N THR A 213 1.55 -21.13 5.03
CA THR A 213 1.93 -21.69 3.73
C THR A 213 2.98 -20.80 3.06
N ILE A 214 3.91 -21.39 2.33
CA ILE A 214 4.97 -20.65 1.62
C ILE A 214 4.80 -20.84 0.12
N ASP A 215 4.71 -19.74 -0.63
CA ASP A 215 4.70 -19.81 -2.08
C ASP A 215 6.08 -20.23 -2.59
N SER A 216 6.14 -21.31 -3.36
CA SER A 216 7.36 -21.78 -4.03
C SER A 216 8.07 -20.72 -4.87
N ARG A 217 7.35 -19.70 -5.39
CA ARG A 217 7.95 -18.58 -6.13
C ARG A 217 8.81 -17.66 -5.25
N SER A 218 8.60 -17.67 -3.93
CA SER A 218 9.44 -16.95 -2.97
C SER A 218 10.70 -17.73 -2.57
N LEU A 219 10.91 -18.92 -3.15
CA LEU A 219 12.01 -19.82 -2.82
C LEU A 219 12.93 -20.10 -4.02
N LEU A 220 14.24 -20.14 -3.75
CA LEU A 220 15.23 -20.73 -4.64
C LEU A 220 15.14 -22.27 -4.53
N GLY A 221 14.13 -22.84 -5.16
CA GLY A 221 13.83 -24.28 -5.11
C GLY A 221 12.72 -24.61 -4.11
N GLY A 222 12.83 -25.76 -3.44
CA GLY A 222 11.89 -26.19 -2.41
C GLY A 222 12.46 -26.03 -1.02
N THR A 223 12.46 -27.12 -0.25
CA THR A 223 13.18 -27.21 1.02
C THR A 223 14.67 -27.49 0.77
N PRO A 224 15.62 -26.88 1.52
CA PRO A 224 15.43 -25.96 2.65
C PRO A 224 14.95 -24.57 2.19
N TYR A 225 14.14 -23.87 3.00
CA TYR A 225 13.54 -22.56 2.67
C TYR A 225 14.59 -21.46 2.39
N LEU A 226 15.16 -21.48 1.17
CA LEU A 226 16.10 -20.51 0.65
C LEU A 226 15.30 -19.39 -0.01
N PRO A 227 15.22 -18.20 0.61
CA PRO A 227 14.39 -17.10 0.10
C PRO A 227 14.97 -16.50 -1.19
N VAL A 228 14.09 -16.06 -2.09
CA VAL A 228 14.44 -15.18 -3.22
C VAL A 228 14.56 -13.73 -2.74
N ALA A 229 13.64 -13.29 -1.88
CA ALA A 229 13.61 -11.94 -1.32
C ALA A 229 14.30 -11.92 0.05
N VAL A 230 15.57 -11.51 0.08
CA VAL A 230 16.38 -11.47 1.29
C VAL A 230 17.32 -10.26 1.31
N ASP A 231 17.35 -9.57 2.44
CA ASP A 231 18.39 -8.60 2.78
C ASP A 231 19.34 -9.23 3.80
N THR A 232 20.54 -9.59 3.33
CA THR A 232 21.60 -10.15 4.17
C THR A 232 22.43 -9.09 4.88
N ARG A 233 22.07 -7.81 4.73
CA ARG A 233 22.71 -6.67 5.39
C ARG A 233 21.71 -5.85 6.20
N ALA A 234 20.55 -6.41 6.53
CA ALA A 234 19.62 -5.77 7.45
C ALA A 234 20.28 -5.56 8.83
N TYR A 235 19.66 -4.75 9.67
CA TYR A 235 20.17 -4.42 11.01
C TYR A 235 19.03 -4.12 11.98
N VAL A 236 19.35 -4.01 13.26
CA VAL A 236 18.47 -3.54 14.32
C VAL A 236 19.08 -2.30 14.94
N SER A 237 18.29 -1.24 15.10
CA SER A 237 18.71 0.04 15.70
C SER A 237 17.65 0.48 16.70
N GLY A 238 18.03 0.64 17.96
CA GLY A 238 17.11 0.99 19.05
C GLY A 238 15.93 0.02 19.20
N GLY A 239 16.10 -1.26 18.87
CA GLY A 239 15.07 -2.30 18.87
C GLY A 239 14.19 -2.32 17.62
N THR A 240 14.50 -1.52 16.60
CA THR A 240 13.78 -1.50 15.32
C THR A 240 14.58 -2.24 14.27
N VAL A 241 14.02 -3.33 13.71
CA VAL A 241 14.61 -3.97 12.53
C VAL A 241 14.48 -3.04 11.34
N VAL A 242 15.52 -2.96 10.51
CA VAL A 242 15.55 -2.21 9.26
C VAL A 242 16.12 -3.11 8.16
N ALA A 243 15.33 -3.32 7.12
CA ALA A 243 15.70 -4.11 5.95
C ALA A 243 15.30 -3.42 4.65
N GLU A 244 16.08 -3.62 3.61
CA GLU A 244 15.75 -3.22 2.25
C GLU A 244 14.94 -4.32 1.54
N VAL A 245 13.87 -3.95 0.85
CA VAL A 245 13.01 -4.88 0.12
C VAL A 245 13.06 -4.56 -1.37
N LYS A 246 13.47 -5.55 -2.17
CA LYS A 246 13.56 -5.48 -3.64
C LYS A 246 12.89 -6.68 -4.28
N ALA A 247 11.60 -6.85 -4.00
CA ALA A 247 10.83 -7.98 -4.48
C ALA A 247 9.35 -7.63 -4.62
N PRO A 248 8.61 -8.33 -5.51
CA PRO A 248 7.16 -8.28 -5.49
C PRO A 248 6.63 -8.67 -4.11
N ILE A 249 5.72 -7.87 -3.58
CA ILE A 249 5.00 -8.16 -2.34
C ILE A 249 3.54 -8.37 -2.70
N ARG A 250 3.06 -9.59 -2.49
CA ARG A 250 1.66 -9.93 -2.68
C ARG A 250 0.91 -9.89 -1.37
N VAL A 251 -0.17 -9.11 -1.33
CA VAL A 251 -1.12 -9.09 -0.23
C VAL A 251 -2.51 -9.25 -0.84
N GLY A 252 -3.13 -10.40 -0.57
CA GLY A 252 -4.34 -10.83 -1.26
C GLY A 252 -4.15 -11.00 -2.76
N ASP A 253 -5.06 -10.41 -3.53
CA ASP A 253 -5.09 -10.46 -4.99
C ASP A 253 -4.22 -9.38 -5.64
N VAL A 254 -3.61 -8.50 -4.85
CA VAL A 254 -2.73 -7.43 -5.34
C VAL A 254 -1.28 -7.81 -5.16
N THR A 255 -0.50 -7.60 -6.22
CA THR A 255 0.96 -7.69 -6.18
C THR A 255 1.54 -6.29 -6.39
N PHE A 256 2.29 -5.82 -5.40
CA PHE A 256 3.06 -4.59 -5.47
C PHE A 256 4.47 -4.93 -5.98
N PRO A 257 4.85 -4.53 -7.20
CA PRO A 257 6.17 -4.85 -7.76
C PRO A 257 7.24 -3.88 -7.23
N ILE A 258 7.51 -3.94 -5.93
CA ILE A 258 8.43 -3.04 -5.23
C ILE A 258 9.82 -3.12 -5.88
N SER A 259 10.31 -2.00 -6.40
CA SER A 259 11.67 -1.88 -6.96
C SER A 259 12.70 -1.54 -5.90
N LEU A 260 12.29 -0.74 -4.91
CA LEU A 260 13.06 -0.43 -3.71
C LEU A 260 12.07 -0.04 -2.60
N GLY A 261 12.26 -0.59 -1.41
CA GLY A 261 11.51 -0.21 -0.23
C GLY A 261 12.28 -0.50 1.06
N TYR A 262 11.75 0.05 2.15
CA TYR A 262 12.23 -0.17 3.51
C TYR A 262 11.15 -0.91 4.30
N PHE A 263 11.54 -2.02 4.90
CA PHE A 263 10.76 -2.74 5.90
C PHE A 263 11.35 -2.41 7.27
N THR A 264 10.56 -1.76 8.11
CA THR A 264 10.94 -1.47 9.49
C THR A 264 9.87 -1.92 10.46
N ALA A 265 10.27 -2.34 11.66
CA ALA A 265 9.34 -2.62 12.74
C ALA A 265 10.07 -2.72 14.07
N LYS A 266 9.38 -2.40 15.17
CA LYS A 266 9.90 -2.65 16.50
C LYS A 266 9.84 -4.14 16.82
N ILE A 267 10.98 -4.73 17.17
CA ILE A 267 11.05 -6.09 17.69
C ILE A 267 10.56 -6.07 19.13
N VAL A 268 9.52 -6.85 19.43
CA VAL A 268 8.94 -6.97 20.78
C VAL A 268 9.02 -8.42 21.22
N LYS A 269 9.67 -8.65 22.36
CA LYS A 269 9.77 -9.98 22.96
C LYS A 269 8.46 -10.32 23.70
N LYS A 270 7.82 -11.44 23.32
CA LYS A 270 6.61 -12.01 23.92
C LYS A 270 6.95 -13.37 24.55
N GLY A 271 7.49 -13.35 25.78
CA GLY A 271 8.06 -14.56 26.40
C GLY A 271 9.34 -14.99 25.68
N GLU A 272 9.37 -16.22 25.17
CA GLU A 272 10.50 -16.74 24.36
C GLU A 272 10.36 -16.45 22.86
N LEU A 273 9.28 -15.78 22.44
CA LEU A 273 8.99 -15.48 21.05
C LEU A 273 9.19 -14.00 20.74
N TYR A 274 9.26 -13.67 19.46
CA TYR A 274 9.37 -12.31 18.96
C TYR A 274 8.18 -11.96 18.07
N ALA A 275 7.64 -10.76 18.28
CA ALA A 275 6.64 -10.12 17.45
C ALA A 275 7.22 -8.84 16.83
N LEU A 276 6.54 -8.31 15.82
CA LEU A 276 6.84 -7.01 15.24
C LEU A 276 5.67 -6.06 15.48
N GLU A 277 5.95 -4.88 16.02
CA GLU A 277 4.97 -3.84 16.29
C GLU A 277 5.36 -2.52 15.62
N SER A 278 4.37 -1.66 15.37
CA SER A 278 4.58 -0.36 14.70
C SER A 278 5.39 -0.52 13.41
N GLY A 279 5.06 -1.54 12.62
CA GLY A 279 5.77 -1.87 11.40
C GLY A 279 5.37 -0.95 10.26
N VAL A 280 6.33 -0.61 9.42
CA VAL A 280 6.14 0.16 8.19
C VAL A 280 6.86 -0.51 7.02
N LEU A 281 6.14 -0.70 5.92
CA LEU A 281 6.70 -1.01 4.61
C LEU A 281 6.45 0.20 3.71
N SER A 282 7.50 0.99 3.48
CA SER A 282 7.48 2.10 2.52
C SER A 282 8.23 1.66 1.27
N GLY A 283 7.71 1.94 0.09
CA GLY A 283 8.42 1.57 -1.12
C GLY A 283 7.88 2.25 -2.36
N ARG A 284 8.69 2.19 -3.41
CA ARG A 284 8.32 2.64 -4.75
C ARG A 284 8.17 1.45 -5.70
N PHE A 285 7.25 1.58 -6.65
CA PHE A 285 6.98 0.54 -7.63
C PHE A 285 6.54 1.12 -8.98
N SER A 286 6.87 0.43 -10.06
CA SER A 286 6.53 0.87 -11.42
C SER A 286 5.02 0.88 -11.65
N ALA A 287 4.49 2.02 -12.10
CA ALA A 287 3.08 2.19 -12.43
C ALA A 287 2.63 1.21 -13.52
N SER A 288 3.45 1.07 -14.57
CA SER A 288 3.19 0.16 -15.69
C SER A 288 3.11 -1.30 -15.24
N ARG A 289 4.03 -1.76 -14.39
CA ARG A 289 4.03 -3.14 -13.88
C ARG A 289 2.83 -3.40 -12.97
N PHE A 290 2.49 -2.45 -12.10
CA PHE A 290 1.31 -2.56 -11.25
C PHE A 290 0.03 -2.66 -12.07
N LEU A 291 -0.17 -1.73 -13.02
CA LEU A 291 -1.35 -1.73 -13.89
C LEU A 291 -1.44 -2.98 -14.76
N THR A 292 -0.29 -3.51 -15.22
CA THR A 292 -0.24 -4.79 -15.94
C THR A 292 -0.67 -5.94 -15.04
N GLY A 293 -0.26 -5.94 -13.76
CA GLY A 293 -0.63 -6.97 -12.80
C GLY A 293 -2.13 -7.02 -12.46
N LEU A 294 -2.86 -5.91 -12.65
CA LEU A 294 -4.29 -5.85 -12.33
C LEU A 294 -5.15 -6.79 -13.20
N GLU A 295 -4.65 -7.27 -14.35
CA GLU A 295 -5.38 -8.26 -15.15
C GLU A 295 -5.73 -9.52 -14.35
N ALA A 296 -4.88 -9.87 -13.38
CA ALA A 296 -5.05 -11.03 -12.51
C ALA A 296 -6.06 -10.78 -11.37
N ALA A 297 -6.31 -9.53 -11.00
CA ALA A 297 -7.23 -9.14 -9.92
C ALA A 297 -8.70 -9.08 -10.38
N SER A 298 -9.06 -9.84 -11.43
CA SER A 298 -10.39 -9.87 -12.01
C SER A 298 -11.41 -10.51 -11.08
N SER A 299 -12.62 -9.94 -10.99
CA SER A 299 -13.74 -10.55 -10.27
C SER A 299 -14.88 -10.93 -11.22
N SER A 300 -15.83 -11.74 -10.76
CA SER A 300 -17.07 -12.03 -11.50
C SER A 300 -17.90 -10.79 -11.83
N LYS A 301 -17.69 -9.67 -11.13
CA LYS A 301 -18.39 -8.40 -11.35
C LYS A 301 -17.67 -7.49 -12.34
N THR A 302 -16.34 -7.53 -12.36
CA THR A 302 -15.50 -6.57 -13.10
C THR A 302 -14.89 -7.15 -14.37
N GLY A 303 -14.79 -8.48 -14.47
CA GLY A 303 -14.03 -9.15 -15.51
C GLY A 303 -12.54 -8.78 -15.45
N PRO A 304 -11.76 -9.16 -16.48
CA PRO A 304 -10.36 -8.76 -16.62
C PRO A 304 -10.20 -7.24 -16.61
N LEU A 305 -9.29 -6.73 -15.77
CA LEU A 305 -8.99 -5.30 -15.66
C LEU A 305 -7.85 -4.93 -16.63
N CYS A 306 -8.20 -4.74 -17.90
CA CYS A 306 -7.26 -4.30 -18.93
C CYS A 306 -7.95 -3.68 -20.15
N GLY A 307 -7.14 -3.10 -21.04
CA GLY A 307 -7.58 -2.58 -22.33
C GLY A 307 -8.72 -1.58 -22.22
N GLU A 308 -9.85 -1.89 -22.86
CA GLU A 308 -11.02 -1.02 -22.97
C GLU A 308 -11.99 -1.11 -21.78
N ASN A 309 -11.70 -1.94 -20.77
CA ASN A 309 -12.52 -2.04 -19.57
C ASN A 309 -12.66 -0.65 -18.90
N PRO A 310 -13.87 -0.09 -18.74
CA PRO A 310 -14.07 1.26 -18.21
C PRO A 310 -13.50 1.44 -16.80
N ILE A 311 -13.62 0.41 -15.96
CA ILE A 311 -13.12 0.43 -14.60
C ILE A 311 -11.59 0.45 -14.61
N TYR A 312 -10.98 -0.39 -15.45
CA TYR A 312 -9.53 -0.38 -15.66
C TYR A 312 -9.04 1.00 -16.14
N LYS A 313 -9.73 1.64 -17.08
CA LYS A 313 -9.37 2.99 -17.54
C LYS A 313 -9.40 4.02 -16.40
N SER A 314 -10.42 3.99 -15.56
CA SER A 314 -10.49 4.86 -14.38
C SER A 314 -9.33 4.61 -13.41
N VAL A 315 -9.01 3.34 -13.15
CA VAL A 315 -7.86 2.94 -12.32
C VAL A 315 -6.54 3.40 -12.91
N ARG A 316 -6.32 3.11 -14.20
CA ARG A 316 -5.15 3.56 -14.96
C ARG A 316 -4.98 5.06 -14.87
N ASP A 317 -6.03 5.83 -15.15
CA ASP A 317 -5.94 7.29 -15.17
C ASP A 317 -5.60 7.87 -13.78
N GLY A 318 -6.13 7.27 -12.70
CA GLY A 318 -5.78 7.62 -11.32
C GLY A 318 -4.30 7.33 -11.01
N VAL A 319 -3.87 6.08 -11.22
CA VAL A 319 -2.48 5.65 -11.04
C VAL A 319 -1.52 6.51 -11.86
N CYS A 320 -1.88 6.86 -13.09
CA CYS A 320 -1.03 7.65 -13.95
C CYS A 320 -0.91 9.12 -13.51
N ARG A 321 -1.92 9.69 -12.86
CA ARG A 321 -1.80 11.04 -12.28
C ARG A 321 -1.03 11.04 -10.95
N ALA A 322 -1.06 9.92 -10.23
CA ALA A 322 -0.42 9.77 -8.93
C ALA A 322 1.07 9.39 -8.99
N ARG A 323 1.68 9.31 -10.19
CA ARG A 323 3.12 9.03 -10.29
C ARG A 323 3.93 10.19 -9.75
N ASP A 324 4.77 9.90 -8.78
CA ASP A 324 5.49 10.88 -7.98
C ASP A 324 7.01 10.63 -7.95
N LEU A 325 7.45 9.43 -8.30
CA LEU A 325 8.86 9.03 -8.28
C LEU A 325 9.32 8.43 -9.63
N PRO A 326 10.64 8.45 -9.92
CA PRO A 326 11.26 7.51 -10.83
C PRO A 326 11.32 6.10 -10.22
N THR A 327 11.15 5.07 -11.06
CA THR A 327 11.34 3.66 -10.69
C THR A 327 12.78 3.37 -10.31
N ASP A 328 13.74 4.00 -11.01
CA ASP A 328 15.17 3.93 -10.72
C ASP A 328 15.55 5.07 -9.77
N PRO A 329 15.89 4.79 -8.49
CA PRO A 329 16.23 5.82 -7.51
C PRO A 329 17.49 6.61 -7.87
N THR A 330 18.32 6.12 -8.80
CA THR A 330 19.47 6.90 -9.27
C THR A 330 19.06 8.10 -10.14
N LEU A 331 17.79 8.20 -10.53
CA LEU A 331 17.23 9.30 -11.32
C LEU A 331 16.50 10.35 -10.48
N ASP A 332 16.44 10.18 -9.16
CA ASP A 332 15.84 11.14 -8.24
C ASP A 332 16.51 12.51 -8.38
N GLY A 333 15.70 13.55 -8.60
CA GLY A 333 16.14 14.94 -8.79
C GLY A 333 16.81 15.22 -10.14
N LYS A 334 16.77 14.28 -11.11
CA LYS A 334 17.46 14.41 -12.41
C LYS A 334 16.56 14.73 -13.60
N GLU A 335 15.42 15.38 -13.35
CA GLU A 335 14.45 15.77 -14.39
C GLU A 335 13.96 14.59 -15.29
N SER A 336 14.04 13.35 -14.77
CA SER A 336 13.48 12.19 -15.44
C SER A 336 11.94 12.18 -15.31
N PRO A 337 11.17 11.58 -16.23
CA PRO A 337 9.72 11.47 -16.06
C PRO A 337 9.34 10.60 -14.86
N CYS A 338 8.31 11.00 -14.11
CA CYS A 338 7.76 10.14 -13.07
C CYS A 338 7.10 8.91 -13.72
N ASP A 339 7.52 7.71 -13.33
CA ASP A 339 7.02 6.44 -13.86
C ASP A 339 6.69 5.39 -12.78
N ALA A 340 6.94 5.73 -11.52
CA ALA A 340 6.62 4.95 -10.34
C ALA A 340 5.61 5.66 -9.44
N LEU A 341 5.03 4.90 -8.52
CA LEU A 341 4.32 5.42 -7.36
C LEU A 341 5.06 5.02 -6.11
N SER A 342 4.96 5.86 -5.09
CA SER A 342 5.27 5.51 -3.71
C SER A 342 4.05 4.97 -2.96
N LEU A 343 4.30 4.11 -1.96
CA LEU A 343 3.30 3.64 -1.01
C LEU A 343 3.93 3.53 0.39
N ALA A 344 3.07 3.65 1.39
CA ALA A 344 3.34 3.28 2.77
C ALA A 344 2.26 2.33 3.31
N ILE A 345 2.69 1.21 3.87
CA ILE A 345 1.85 0.23 4.55
C ILE A 345 2.26 0.18 6.01
N GLY A 346 1.31 0.36 6.92
CA GLY A 346 1.50 0.00 8.32
C GLY A 346 1.10 -1.44 8.60
N PHE A 347 1.84 -2.09 9.48
CA PHE A 347 1.56 -3.46 9.88
C PHE A 347 1.99 -3.77 11.33
N ALA A 348 1.51 -4.90 11.81
CA ALA A 348 2.04 -5.65 12.94
C ALA A 348 2.20 -7.10 12.50
N ALA A 349 3.10 -7.83 13.13
CA ALA A 349 3.31 -9.24 12.85
C ALA A 349 3.42 -10.05 14.15
N GLU A 350 2.80 -11.21 14.16
CA GLU A 350 2.78 -12.11 15.31
C GLU A 350 3.72 -13.30 15.10
N PRO A 351 4.23 -13.94 16.17
CA PRO A 351 5.05 -15.13 16.05
C PRO A 351 4.36 -16.21 15.21
N ALA A 352 5.11 -16.85 14.31
CA ALA A 352 4.61 -17.83 13.36
C ALA A 352 5.65 -18.91 13.04
N GLN A 353 5.25 -19.91 12.26
CA GLN A 353 6.13 -20.95 11.74
C GLN A 353 6.00 -21.08 10.22
N LEU A 354 7.10 -21.44 9.55
CA LEU A 354 7.09 -21.79 8.14
C LEU A 354 6.37 -23.13 7.96
N GLY A 355 5.25 -23.10 7.26
CA GLY A 355 4.46 -24.27 6.89
C GLY A 355 4.83 -24.83 5.52
N ARG A 356 3.97 -25.70 4.99
CA ARG A 356 4.13 -26.39 3.72
C ARG A 356 4.37 -25.42 2.56
N VAL A 357 5.22 -25.84 1.63
CA VAL A 357 5.42 -25.14 0.36
C VAL A 357 4.26 -25.46 -0.58
N MET A 358 3.69 -24.42 -1.18
CA MET A 358 2.62 -24.51 -2.16
C MET A 358 3.06 -23.84 -3.47
N THR A 359 2.67 -24.43 -4.59
CA THR A 359 2.87 -23.81 -5.90
C THR A 359 1.64 -23.00 -6.24
N ALA A 360 1.85 -21.71 -6.55
CA ALA A 360 0.78 -20.86 -7.05
C ALA A 360 0.15 -21.50 -8.30
N PRO A 361 -1.19 -21.44 -8.45
CA PRO A 361 -1.80 -21.66 -9.74
C PRO A 361 -1.15 -20.72 -10.78
N THR A 362 -1.07 -21.15 -12.03
CA THR A 362 -0.65 -20.28 -13.12
C THR A 362 -1.53 -19.04 -13.13
N VAL A 363 -0.92 -17.86 -12.96
CA VAL A 363 -1.63 -16.57 -12.97
C VAL A 363 -2.26 -16.41 -14.36
N PRO A 364 -3.60 -16.31 -14.47
CA PRO A 364 -4.24 -16.09 -15.75
C PRO A 364 -3.73 -14.79 -16.38
N ARG A 365 -3.50 -14.82 -17.70
CA ARG A 365 -3.20 -13.63 -18.51
C ARG A 365 -4.37 -13.34 -19.46
N PRO A 366 -5.53 -12.93 -18.94
CA PRO A 366 -6.72 -12.75 -19.75
C PRO A 366 -6.57 -11.67 -20.83
N CYS A 367 -5.57 -10.81 -20.71
CA CYS A 367 -5.32 -9.71 -21.64
C CYS A 367 -4.27 -10.08 -22.72
N GLY A 368 -3.69 -11.27 -22.62
CA GLY A 368 -2.71 -11.83 -23.55
C GLY A 368 -1.27 -11.68 -23.08
N ASP A 369 -0.40 -12.58 -23.53
CA ASP A 369 0.98 -12.69 -23.03
C ASP A 369 1.88 -11.47 -23.29
N THR A 370 1.50 -10.65 -24.26
CA THR A 370 2.23 -9.45 -24.69
C THR A 370 1.58 -8.16 -24.19
N TRP A 371 0.50 -8.25 -23.41
CA TRP A 371 -0.16 -7.05 -22.91
C TRP A 371 0.68 -6.37 -21.85
N VAL A 372 0.84 -5.06 -22.01
CA VAL A 372 1.54 -4.20 -21.06
C VAL A 372 0.75 -2.92 -20.93
N ALA A 373 0.44 -2.56 -19.69
CA ALA A 373 -0.17 -1.28 -19.39
C ALA A 373 0.86 -0.16 -19.54
N THR A 374 0.48 0.94 -20.18
CA THR A 374 1.25 2.18 -20.20
C THR A 374 0.43 3.30 -19.61
N CYS A 375 1.16 4.26 -19.04
CA CYS A 375 0.59 5.56 -18.78
C CYS A 375 0.75 6.46 -20.01
N PRO A 376 -0.28 7.27 -20.34
CA PRO A 376 -0.19 8.24 -21.41
C PRO A 376 0.79 9.38 -21.09
#